data_AF-A0A9E0EL94-F1
#
_entry.id   AF-A0A9E0EL94-F1
#
_cell.length_a   1.000
_cell.length_b   1.000
_cell.length_c   1.000
_cell.angle_alpha   90.00
_cell.angle_beta   90.00
_cell.angle_gamma   90.00
#
_symmetry.space_group_name_H-M   'P 1'
#
loop_
_entity.id
_entity.type
_entity.pdbx_description
1 polymer ?
#
loop_
_entity_poly.entity_id
_entity_poly.type
_entity_poly.pdbx_seq_one_letter_code
_entity_poly.pdbx_strand_id
1 'polypeptide(L)'
;MKKAVILLITVLTATLAFSSCNKKSSVSVNGVPVSEGVYNYYYDIEKNSDEDKSQQEISDAALSDVAAYVAVNSEFKNRALSLSSEDKNEISQNVNNYWHVFSVYYNTIGVSKQDLQKIEESKKYKDAVMADYYSENGDEPVTDDELRSYFSENFIAFKAVTGYLPSGSDTDELEKQALLQNFTQYAG
;
A
#
# COMPACT_ATOMS: atom_id res chain seq x y z
N MET A 1 7.41 24.51 -29.23
CA MET A 1 6.74 23.41 -29.96
C MET A 1 6.68 22.22 -29.02
N LYS A 2 5.48 21.95 -28.49
CA LYS A 2 5.23 20.92 -27.48
C LYS A 2 5.34 19.55 -28.14
N LYS A 3 6.34 18.74 -27.76
CA LYS A 3 6.34 17.32 -28.12
C LYS A 3 5.56 16.60 -27.03
N ALA A 4 4.31 16.28 -27.35
CA ALA A 4 3.50 15.35 -26.60
C ALA A 4 4.21 13.98 -26.65
N VAL A 5 4.75 13.54 -25.51
CA VAL A 5 5.17 12.15 -25.34
C VAL A 5 3.96 11.43 -24.79
N ILE A 6 3.27 10.74 -25.69
CA ILE A 6 2.19 9.81 -25.38
C ILE A 6 2.84 8.64 -24.63
N LEU A 7 2.59 8.55 -23.33
CA LEU A 7 2.92 7.40 -22.51
C LEU A 7 2.04 6.24 -23.00
N LEU A 8 2.62 5.40 -23.86
CA LEU A 8 2.03 4.16 -24.31
C LEU A 8 1.96 3.22 -23.09
N ILE A 9 0.80 3.21 -22.42
CA ILE A 9 0.40 2.11 -21.55
C ILE A 9 0.26 0.91 -22.48
N THR A 10 1.32 0.11 -22.55
CA THR A 10 1.32 -1.14 -23.28
C THR A 10 0.22 -2.00 -22.68
N VAL A 11 -0.82 -2.28 -23.47
CA VAL A 11 -1.91 -3.18 -23.12
C VAL A 11 -1.29 -4.52 -22.75
N LEU A 12 -1.23 -4.78 -21.44
CA LEU A 12 -0.78 -6.04 -20.86
C LEU A 12 -1.85 -7.09 -21.19
N THR A 13 -1.70 -7.76 -22.32
CA THR A 13 -2.57 -8.88 -22.67
C THR A 13 -2.26 -10.04 -21.74
N ALA A 14 -3.00 -10.12 -20.63
CA ALA A 14 -3.06 -11.33 -19.82
C ALA A 14 -3.64 -12.45 -20.69
N THR A 15 -2.77 -13.30 -21.26
CA THR A 15 -3.21 -14.48 -22.00
C THR A 15 -3.75 -15.51 -21.02
N LEU A 16 -5.07 -15.53 -20.86
CA LEU A 16 -5.80 -16.47 -20.02
C LEU A 16 -5.86 -17.83 -20.72
N ALA A 17 -5.01 -18.77 -20.30
CA ALA A 17 -5.18 -20.18 -20.64
C ALA A 17 -6.23 -20.79 -19.70
N PHE A 18 -7.51 -20.61 -20.00
CA PHE A 18 -8.59 -21.34 -19.32
C PHE A 18 -8.65 -22.78 -19.85
N SER A 19 -7.83 -23.66 -19.29
CA SER A 19 -8.05 -25.10 -19.42
C SER A 19 -9.17 -25.52 -18.48
N SER A 20 -10.35 -25.69 -19.07
CA SER A 20 -11.50 -26.37 -18.50
C SER A 20 -11.13 -27.76 -17.97
N CYS A 21 -11.73 -28.11 -16.83
CA CYS A 21 -11.73 -29.39 -16.10
C CYS A 21 -10.56 -29.70 -15.13
N ASN A 22 -10.96 -29.85 -13.85
CA ASN A 22 -10.26 -30.39 -12.67
C ASN A 22 -9.17 -29.53 -11.99
N LYS A 23 -9.47 -29.13 -10.74
CA LYS A 23 -8.59 -28.64 -9.65
C LYS A 23 -7.10 -28.47 -10.03
N LYS A 24 -6.74 -27.24 -10.39
CA LYS A 24 -5.46 -26.51 -10.24
C LYS A 24 -5.30 -25.54 -11.41
N SER A 25 -5.93 -24.37 -11.31
CA SER A 25 -5.65 -23.25 -12.23
C SER A 25 -4.52 -22.39 -11.64
N SER A 26 -3.31 -22.54 -12.16
CA SER A 26 -2.22 -21.58 -11.91
C SER A 26 -2.44 -20.36 -12.82
N VAL A 27 -2.75 -19.20 -12.25
CA VAL A 27 -2.76 -17.94 -13.00
C VAL A 27 -1.32 -17.60 -13.38
N SER A 28 -1.08 -17.14 -14.61
CA SER A 28 0.22 -16.62 -15.01
C SER A 28 0.07 -15.24 -15.64
N VAL A 29 0.92 -14.30 -15.24
CA VAL A 29 1.01 -12.97 -15.86
C VAL A 29 2.35 -12.89 -16.57
N ASN A 30 2.36 -12.64 -17.88
CA ASN A 30 3.57 -12.61 -18.72
C ASN A 30 4.47 -13.85 -18.57
N GLY A 31 3.88 -15.03 -18.40
CA GLY A 31 4.63 -16.28 -18.21
C GLY A 31 5.22 -16.46 -16.80
N VAL A 32 5.04 -15.51 -15.88
CA VAL A 32 5.37 -15.67 -14.47
C VAL A 32 4.22 -16.39 -13.78
N PRO A 33 4.43 -17.60 -13.23
CA PRO A 33 3.38 -18.34 -12.54
C PRO A 33 3.09 -17.68 -11.18
N VAL A 34 1.80 -17.55 -10.87
CA VAL A 34 1.28 -17.07 -9.60
C VAL A 34 0.55 -18.22 -8.90
N SER A 35 0.73 -18.36 -7.59
CA SER A 35 0.01 -19.39 -6.83
C SER A 35 -1.47 -19.06 -6.75
N GLU A 36 -2.30 -20.09 -6.75
CA GLU A 36 -3.76 -19.97 -6.59
C GLU A 36 -4.12 -19.20 -5.31
N GLY A 37 -3.38 -19.42 -4.21
CA GLY A 37 -3.57 -18.67 -2.97
C GLY A 37 -3.34 -17.16 -3.11
N VAL A 38 -2.36 -16.71 -3.90
CA VAL A 38 -2.16 -15.27 -4.14
C VAL A 38 -3.31 -14.68 -4.95
N TYR A 39 -3.79 -15.38 -5.99
CA TYR A 39 -4.97 -14.94 -6.73
C TYR A 39 -6.22 -14.87 -5.83
N ASN A 40 -6.46 -15.91 -5.02
CA ASN A 40 -7.62 -15.97 -4.13
C ASN A 40 -7.59 -14.84 -3.08
N TYR A 41 -6.41 -14.44 -2.61
CA TYR A 41 -6.27 -13.30 -1.71
C TYR A 41 -6.78 -12.00 -2.33
N TYR A 42 -6.33 -11.66 -3.56
CA TYR A 42 -6.78 -10.44 -4.24
C TYR A 42 -8.25 -10.52 -4.69
N TYR A 43 -8.69 -11.70 -5.15
CA TYR A 43 -10.10 -11.92 -5.48
C TYR A 43 -11.01 -11.68 -4.27
N ASP A 44 -10.61 -12.16 -3.11
CA ASP A 44 -11.35 -11.98 -1.88
C ASP A 44 -11.36 -10.50 -1.41
N ILE A 45 -10.25 -9.77 -1.55
CA ILE A 45 -10.22 -8.31 -1.33
C ILE A 45 -11.25 -7.61 -2.23
N GLU A 46 -11.20 -7.87 -3.53
CA GLU A 46 -12.06 -7.20 -4.50
C GLU A 46 -13.53 -7.55 -4.30
N LYS A 47 -13.83 -8.82 -3.98
CA LYS A 47 -15.18 -9.27 -3.63
C LYS A 47 -15.75 -8.53 -2.42
N ASN A 48 -14.93 -8.21 -1.43
CA ASN A 48 -15.38 -7.54 -0.21
C ASN A 48 -15.25 -6.01 -0.28
N SER A 49 -14.77 -5.45 -1.40
CA SER A 49 -14.60 -4.00 -1.58
C SER A 49 -15.90 -3.28 -1.93
N ASP A 50 -16.81 -3.95 -2.61
CA ASP A 50 -18.09 -3.42 -3.09
C ASP A 50 -19.05 -4.60 -3.34
N GLU A 51 -20.20 -4.59 -2.66
CA GLU A 51 -21.19 -5.66 -2.71
C GLU A 51 -21.97 -5.72 -4.03
N ASP A 52 -21.95 -4.64 -4.81
CA ASP A 52 -22.68 -4.52 -6.09
C ASP A 52 -21.82 -4.97 -7.29
N LYS A 53 -20.51 -5.19 -7.11
CA LYS A 53 -19.64 -5.67 -8.19
C LYS A 53 -20.10 -7.03 -8.71
N SER A 54 -20.23 -7.14 -10.03
CA SER A 54 -20.46 -8.42 -10.68
C SER A 54 -19.23 -9.33 -10.53
N GLN A 55 -19.45 -10.64 -10.68
CA GLN A 55 -18.35 -11.62 -10.62
C GLN A 55 -17.24 -11.34 -11.65
N GLN A 56 -17.61 -10.80 -12.82
CA GLN A 56 -16.64 -10.44 -13.85
C GLN A 56 -15.80 -9.25 -13.41
N GLU A 57 -16.42 -8.20 -12.86
CA GLU A 57 -15.70 -7.01 -12.37
C GLU A 57 -14.75 -7.36 -11.22
N ILE A 58 -15.16 -8.23 -10.30
CA ILE A 58 -14.30 -8.74 -9.22
C ILE A 58 -13.09 -9.48 -9.81
N SER A 59 -13.32 -10.36 -10.79
CA SER A 59 -12.26 -11.14 -11.42
C SER A 59 -11.27 -10.25 -12.17
N ASP A 60 -11.76 -9.27 -12.92
CA ASP A 60 -10.94 -8.34 -13.69
C ASP A 60 -10.09 -7.44 -12.78
N ALA A 61 -10.68 -6.94 -11.69
CA ALA A 61 -9.95 -6.17 -10.69
C ALA A 61 -8.87 -7.01 -9.98
N ALA A 62 -9.21 -8.23 -9.56
CA ALA A 62 -8.26 -9.14 -8.93
C ALA A 62 -7.09 -9.53 -9.86
N LEU A 63 -7.37 -9.71 -11.16
CA LEU A 63 -6.33 -9.94 -12.16
C LEU A 63 -5.43 -8.73 -12.35
N SER A 64 -5.98 -7.51 -12.27
CA SER A 64 -5.19 -6.27 -12.27
C SER A 64 -4.25 -6.21 -11.05
N ASP A 65 -4.73 -6.55 -9.87
CA ASP A 65 -3.89 -6.60 -8.66
C ASP A 65 -2.80 -7.67 -8.73
N VAL A 66 -3.14 -8.86 -9.26
CA VAL A 66 -2.16 -9.92 -9.49
C VAL A 66 -1.11 -9.49 -10.51
N ALA A 67 -1.50 -8.72 -11.54
CA ALA A 67 -0.55 -8.15 -12.49
C ALA A 67 0.40 -7.14 -11.82
N ALA A 68 -0.13 -6.28 -10.94
CA ALA A 68 0.69 -5.35 -10.15
C ALA A 68 1.66 -6.10 -9.21
N TYR A 69 1.21 -7.15 -8.52
CA TYR A 69 2.04 -8.04 -7.71
C TYR A 69 3.21 -8.63 -8.52
N VAL A 70 2.93 -9.15 -9.72
CA VAL A 70 3.97 -9.71 -10.60
C VAL A 70 4.93 -8.63 -11.09
N ALA A 71 4.43 -7.45 -11.45
CA ALA A 71 5.25 -6.34 -11.92
C ALA A 71 6.25 -5.88 -10.82
N VAL A 72 5.75 -5.66 -9.60
CA VAL A 72 6.58 -5.28 -8.45
C VAL A 72 7.66 -6.32 -8.17
N ASN A 73 7.29 -7.60 -8.09
CA ASN A 73 8.25 -8.67 -7.78
C ASN A 73 9.30 -8.84 -8.88
N SER A 74 8.89 -8.68 -10.13
CA SER A 74 9.80 -8.74 -11.28
C SER A 74 10.76 -7.55 -11.25
N GLU A 75 10.26 -6.36 -10.97
CA GLU A 75 11.06 -5.13 -10.97
C GLU A 75 12.07 -5.10 -9.82
N PHE A 76 11.65 -5.52 -8.62
CA PHE A 76 12.54 -5.68 -7.48
C PHE A 76 13.73 -6.61 -7.82
N LYS A 77 13.45 -7.72 -8.52
CA LYS A 77 14.48 -8.64 -8.99
C LYS A 77 15.36 -8.03 -10.09
N ASN A 78 14.75 -7.35 -11.07
CA ASN A 78 15.48 -6.74 -12.20
C ASN A 78 16.47 -5.67 -11.74
N ARG A 79 16.09 -4.89 -10.72
CA ARG A 79 16.92 -3.87 -10.06
C ARG A 79 17.95 -4.45 -9.09
N ALA A 80 17.96 -5.78 -8.90
CA ALA A 80 18.83 -6.48 -7.95
C ALA A 80 18.73 -5.92 -6.50
N LEU A 81 17.55 -5.49 -6.10
CA LEU A 81 17.30 -4.96 -4.76
C LEU A 81 17.27 -6.08 -3.72
N SER A 82 17.44 -5.68 -2.45
CA SER A 82 17.40 -6.61 -1.31
C SER A 82 16.66 -5.98 -0.14
N LEU A 83 15.87 -6.80 0.56
CA LEU A 83 15.23 -6.38 1.81
C LEU A 83 16.24 -6.32 2.95
N SER A 84 16.10 -5.31 3.79
CA SER A 84 16.86 -5.16 5.03
C SER A 84 16.52 -6.25 6.05
N SER A 85 17.28 -6.31 7.14
CA SER A 85 16.97 -7.22 8.25
C SER A 85 15.70 -6.80 8.99
N GLU A 86 15.50 -5.49 9.09
CA GLU A 86 14.33 -4.84 9.66
C GLU A 86 13.07 -5.20 8.88
N ASP A 87 13.11 -5.08 7.53
CA ASP A 87 11.99 -5.47 6.66
C ASP A 87 11.62 -6.95 6.84
N LYS A 88 12.62 -7.83 6.84
CA LYS A 88 12.39 -9.27 7.01
C LYS A 88 11.78 -9.61 8.36
N ASN A 89 12.23 -8.91 9.41
CA ASN A 89 11.65 -9.08 10.75
C ASN A 89 10.22 -8.56 10.80
N GLU A 90 9.93 -7.40 10.22
CA GLU A 90 8.58 -6.84 10.14
C GLU A 90 7.63 -7.77 9.37
N ILE A 91 8.04 -8.28 8.20
CA ILE A 91 7.27 -9.26 7.42
C ILE A 91 6.97 -10.49 8.28
N SER A 92 7.97 -11.07 8.93
CA SER A 92 7.79 -12.24 9.79
C SER A 92 6.80 -11.98 10.92
N GLN A 93 6.90 -10.81 11.57
CA GLN A 93 5.97 -10.41 12.63
C GLN A 93 4.54 -10.26 12.09
N ASN A 94 4.35 -9.54 10.99
CA ASN A 94 3.04 -9.34 10.36
C ASN A 94 2.41 -10.67 9.95
N VAL A 95 3.15 -11.52 9.25
CA VAL A 95 2.67 -12.84 8.81
C VAL A 95 2.31 -13.72 10.01
N ASN A 96 3.12 -13.72 11.07
CA ASN A 96 2.82 -14.50 12.27
C ASN A 96 1.57 -13.98 13.00
N ASN A 97 1.44 -12.67 13.14
CA ASN A 97 0.30 -12.03 13.79
C ASN A 97 -1.01 -12.27 13.01
N TYR A 98 -1.00 -12.00 11.71
CA TYR A 98 -2.15 -12.25 10.84
C TYR A 98 -2.52 -13.73 10.80
N TRP A 99 -1.54 -14.63 10.68
CA TRP A 99 -1.83 -16.06 10.68
C TRP A 99 -2.40 -16.55 12.01
N HIS A 100 -1.88 -16.05 13.13
CA HIS A 100 -2.39 -16.41 14.46
C HIS A 100 -3.87 -16.08 14.61
N VAL A 101 -4.29 -14.90 14.15
CA VAL A 101 -5.67 -14.42 14.29
C VAL A 101 -6.60 -14.95 13.19
N PHE A 102 -6.12 -15.02 11.94
CA PHE A 102 -6.97 -15.23 10.75
C PHE A 102 -6.66 -16.51 9.95
N SER A 103 -5.87 -17.45 10.49
CA SER A 103 -5.55 -18.71 9.77
C SER A 103 -6.78 -19.48 9.28
N VAL A 104 -7.86 -19.56 10.07
CA VAL A 104 -9.11 -20.22 9.66
C VAL A 104 -9.71 -19.54 8.43
N TYR A 105 -9.72 -18.21 8.43
CA TYR A 105 -10.21 -17.41 7.31
C TYR A 105 -9.36 -17.65 6.05
N TYR A 106 -8.03 -17.48 6.17
CA TYR A 106 -7.13 -17.70 5.05
C TYR A 106 -7.26 -19.11 4.46
N ASN A 107 -7.33 -20.14 5.29
CA ASN A 107 -7.55 -21.51 4.81
C ASN A 107 -8.91 -21.66 4.11
N THR A 108 -9.96 -20.97 4.57
CA THR A 108 -11.30 -21.00 3.95
C THR A 108 -11.27 -20.46 2.53
N ILE A 109 -10.48 -19.41 2.27
CA ILE A 109 -10.30 -18.84 0.93
C ILE A 109 -9.14 -19.49 0.15
N GLY A 110 -8.50 -20.54 0.69
CA GLY A 110 -7.41 -21.25 0.02
C GLY A 110 -6.06 -20.53 0.03
N VAL A 111 -5.85 -19.59 0.95
CA VAL A 111 -4.58 -18.88 1.18
C VAL A 111 -3.76 -19.62 2.22
N SER A 112 -2.53 -20.03 1.86
CA SER A 112 -1.58 -20.60 2.82
C SER A 112 -0.76 -19.53 3.54
N LYS A 113 -0.11 -19.89 4.65
CA LYS A 113 0.82 -18.98 5.34
C LYS A 113 1.98 -18.56 4.44
N GLN A 114 2.40 -19.44 3.53
CA GLN A 114 3.45 -19.15 2.56
C GLN A 114 2.97 -18.16 1.50
N ASP A 115 1.71 -18.23 1.06
CA ASP A 115 1.15 -17.23 0.15
C ASP A 115 1.08 -15.86 0.84
N LEU A 116 0.64 -15.83 2.10
CA LEU A 116 0.63 -14.61 2.92
C LEU A 116 2.03 -14.01 3.08
N GLN A 117 3.05 -14.84 3.33
CA GLN A 117 4.45 -14.41 3.35
C GLN A 117 4.85 -13.72 2.04
N LYS A 118 4.55 -14.32 0.89
CA LYS A 118 4.88 -13.74 -0.42
C LYS A 118 4.15 -12.42 -0.68
N ILE A 119 2.92 -12.28 -0.19
CA ILE A 119 2.14 -11.04 -0.32
C ILE A 119 2.78 -9.92 0.52
N GLU A 120 3.13 -10.21 1.78
CA GLU A 120 3.81 -9.24 2.65
C GLU A 120 5.21 -8.87 2.12
N GLU A 121 5.95 -9.83 1.55
CA GLU A 121 7.20 -9.56 0.84
C GLU A 121 6.98 -8.60 -0.34
N SER A 122 5.98 -8.83 -1.17
CA SER A 122 5.68 -7.98 -2.33
C SER A 122 5.32 -6.55 -1.92
N LYS A 123 4.65 -6.35 -0.78
CA LYS A 123 4.41 -5.00 -0.23
C LYS A 123 5.74 -4.27 0.06
N LYS A 124 6.69 -4.93 0.72
CA LYS A 124 8.02 -4.35 0.96
C LYS A 124 8.87 -4.21 -0.31
N TYR A 125 8.70 -5.10 -1.29
CA TYR A 125 9.32 -4.93 -2.60
C TYR A 125 8.83 -3.69 -3.31
N LYS A 126 7.53 -3.37 -3.23
CA LYS A 126 6.97 -2.14 -3.79
C LYS A 126 7.62 -0.91 -3.16
N ASP A 127 7.73 -0.88 -1.83
CA ASP A 127 8.36 0.24 -1.12
C ASP A 127 9.82 0.42 -1.56
N ALA A 128 10.57 -0.68 -1.66
CA ALA A 128 11.96 -0.66 -2.10
C ALA A 128 12.11 -0.21 -3.56
N VAL A 129 11.25 -0.71 -4.47
CA VAL A 129 11.25 -0.31 -5.88
C VAL A 129 10.92 1.17 -6.03
N MET A 130 9.93 1.67 -5.30
CA MET A 130 9.59 3.10 -5.34
C MET A 130 10.71 3.97 -4.77
N ALA A 131 11.31 3.56 -3.65
CA ALA A 131 12.42 4.29 -3.06
C ALA A 131 13.63 4.37 -4.00
N ASP A 132 13.94 3.27 -4.70
CA ASP A 132 15.01 3.22 -5.70
C ASP A 132 14.68 4.11 -6.91
N TYR A 133 13.46 3.97 -7.46
CA TYR A 133 13.00 4.69 -8.64
C TYR A 133 13.05 6.22 -8.49
N TYR A 134 12.69 6.73 -7.31
CA TYR A 134 12.67 8.16 -7.00
C TYR A 134 13.92 8.67 -6.24
N SER A 135 14.91 7.79 -6.03
CA SER A 135 16.18 8.18 -5.39
C SER A 135 16.97 9.17 -6.25
N GLU A 136 17.99 9.83 -5.68
CA GLU A 136 18.85 10.78 -6.41
C GLU A 136 19.47 10.18 -7.70
N ASN A 137 19.74 8.87 -7.71
CA ASN A 137 20.27 8.14 -8.87
C ASN A 137 19.22 7.24 -9.54
N GLY A 138 17.95 7.41 -9.19
CA GLY A 138 16.82 6.67 -9.75
C GLY A 138 16.44 7.15 -11.14
N ASP A 139 15.39 6.53 -11.70
CA ASP A 139 14.91 6.83 -13.04
C ASP A 139 14.18 8.18 -13.10
N GLU A 140 13.50 8.55 -12.01
CA GLU A 140 12.82 9.83 -11.84
C GLU A 140 13.18 10.43 -10.47
N PRO A 141 14.40 10.96 -10.29
CA PRO A 141 14.82 11.50 -9.01
C PRO A 141 13.87 12.61 -8.54
N VAL A 142 13.44 12.54 -7.28
CA VAL A 142 12.66 13.61 -6.65
C VAL A 142 13.54 14.36 -5.66
N THR A 143 13.66 15.66 -5.87
CA THR A 143 14.48 16.51 -5.00
C THR A 143 13.74 16.89 -3.72
N ASP A 144 14.50 17.13 -2.66
CA ASP A 144 13.94 17.66 -1.41
C ASP A 144 13.17 18.99 -1.61
N ASP A 145 13.60 19.81 -2.57
CA ASP A 145 12.95 21.08 -2.88
C ASP A 145 11.59 20.86 -3.55
N GLU A 146 11.47 19.89 -4.46
CA GLU A 146 10.19 19.49 -5.03
C GLU A 146 9.24 18.95 -3.96
N LEU A 147 9.73 18.12 -3.02
CA LEU A 147 8.94 17.64 -1.89
C LEU A 147 8.47 18.79 -1.00
N ARG A 148 9.35 19.73 -0.67
CA ARG A 148 9.02 20.90 0.16
C ARG A 148 8.00 21.82 -0.51
N SER A 149 8.15 22.06 -1.81
CA SER A 149 7.19 22.84 -2.60
C SER A 149 5.84 22.15 -2.63
N TYR A 150 5.79 20.87 -2.99
CA TYR A 150 4.54 20.11 -3.02
C TYR A 150 3.84 20.07 -1.65
N PHE A 151 4.61 19.86 -0.58
CA PHE A 151 4.07 19.88 0.78
C PHE A 151 3.47 21.25 1.13
N SER A 152 4.19 22.33 0.83
CA SER A 152 3.76 23.70 1.16
C SER A 152 2.56 24.17 0.34
N GLU A 153 2.39 23.67 -0.88
CA GLU A 153 1.26 24.00 -1.77
C GLU A 153 0.01 23.18 -1.47
N ASN A 154 0.16 21.93 -1.03
CA ASN A 154 -0.96 20.98 -0.93
C ASN A 154 -1.35 20.63 0.51
N PHE A 155 -0.48 20.89 1.48
CA PHE A 155 -0.70 20.53 2.88
C PHE A 155 -0.52 21.74 3.79
N ILE A 156 -1.29 21.77 4.87
CA ILE A 156 -1.12 22.75 5.94
C ILE A 156 -0.47 22.02 7.11
N ALA A 157 0.72 22.46 7.49
CA ALA A 157 1.26 22.12 8.79
C ALA A 157 0.59 23.01 9.84
N PHE A 158 -0.13 22.39 10.79
CA PHE A 158 -0.64 23.11 11.94
C PHE A 158 -0.09 22.49 13.22
N LYS A 159 0.17 23.36 14.20
CA LYS A 159 0.55 22.95 15.55
C LYS A 159 -0.65 23.19 16.45
N ALA A 160 -1.22 22.12 17.00
CA ALA A 160 -2.26 22.22 18.00
C ALA A 160 -1.65 22.18 19.40
N VAL A 161 -2.04 23.14 20.25
CA VAL A 161 -1.73 23.14 21.68
C VAL A 161 -3.06 22.99 22.41
N THR A 162 -3.20 21.93 23.20
CA THR A 162 -4.41 21.65 23.99
C THR A 162 -4.11 21.83 25.48
N GLY A 163 -5.06 22.42 26.20
CA GLY A 163 -5.00 22.62 27.65
C GLY A 163 -6.38 22.48 28.26
N TYR A 164 -6.43 22.07 29.53
CA TYR A 164 -7.67 21.98 30.28
C TYR A 164 -7.93 23.29 31.02
N LEU A 165 -9.15 23.80 30.93
CA LEU A 165 -9.60 24.85 31.84
C LEU A 165 -9.91 24.21 33.20
N PRO A 166 -9.46 24.77 34.33
CA PRO A 166 -9.87 24.30 35.64
C PRO A 166 -11.39 24.39 35.77
N SER A 167 -12.06 23.27 36.06
CA SER A 167 -13.49 23.28 36.38
C SER A 167 -13.66 23.38 37.89
N GLY A 168 -13.91 24.61 38.37
CA GLY A 168 -14.22 24.94 39.76
C GLY A 168 -14.58 26.43 39.83
N SER A 169 -15.58 26.78 40.64
CA SER A 169 -16.28 28.08 40.65
C SER A 169 -15.45 29.32 41.03
N ASP A 170 -14.12 29.21 41.12
CA ASP A 170 -13.23 30.27 41.61
C ASP A 170 -12.12 30.63 40.61
N THR A 171 -12.29 30.33 39.31
CA THR A 171 -11.37 30.88 38.29
C THR A 171 -11.91 32.23 37.84
N ASP A 172 -11.21 33.31 38.22
CA ASP A 172 -11.54 34.68 37.79
C ASP A 172 -11.54 34.76 36.26
N GLU A 173 -12.53 35.42 35.68
CA GLU A 173 -12.65 35.60 34.22
C GLU A 173 -11.38 36.30 33.65
N LEU A 174 -10.69 37.09 34.48
CA LEU A 174 -9.38 37.69 34.15
C LEU A 174 -8.26 36.65 34.01
N GLU A 175 -8.21 35.62 34.87
CA GLU A 175 -7.20 34.57 34.80
C GLU A 175 -7.42 33.66 33.58
N LYS A 176 -8.69 33.39 33.26
CA LYS A 176 -9.08 32.65 32.06
C LYS A 176 -8.70 33.39 30.78
N GLN A 177 -8.91 34.72 30.72
CA GLN A 177 -8.46 35.56 29.61
C GLN A 177 -6.93 35.56 29.46
N ALA A 178 -6.19 35.68 30.57
CA ALA A 178 -4.73 35.63 30.56
C ALA A 178 -4.18 34.28 30.09
N LEU A 179 -4.80 33.17 30.50
CA LEU A 179 -4.48 31.83 30.01
C LEU A 179 -4.70 31.71 28.49
N LEU A 180 -5.87 32.13 27.99
CA LEU A 180 -6.17 32.12 26.54
C LEU A 180 -5.17 32.98 25.74
N GLN A 181 -4.78 34.14 26.26
CA GLN A 181 -3.83 35.04 25.61
C GLN A 181 -2.43 34.41 25.54
N ASN A 182 -1.98 33.76 26.62
CA ASN A 182 -0.74 32.99 26.64
C ASN A 182 -0.78 31.82 25.64
N PHE A 183 -1.88 31.05 25.58
CA PHE A 183 -2.02 29.96 24.59
C PHE A 183 -1.91 30.47 23.16
N THR A 184 -2.48 31.63 22.86
CA THR A 184 -2.41 32.26 21.54
C THR A 184 -0.96 32.65 21.17
N GLN A 185 -0.15 33.05 22.15
CA GLN A 185 1.28 33.38 21.93
C GLN A 185 2.12 32.15 21.53
N TYR A 186 1.77 30.95 21.99
CA TYR A 186 2.50 29.70 21.69
C TYR A 186 2.01 28.95 20.43
N ALA A 187 0.92 29.44 19.84
CA ALA A 187 0.31 28.88 18.62
C ALA A 187 0.78 29.56 17.32
N GLY A 188 1.67 30.57 17.43
CA GLY A 188 2.34 31.22 16.29
C GLY A 188 3.67 30.58 15.90
#